data_AF-A0A3Q4HGB8-F1
#
_entry.id   AF-A0A3Q4HGB8-F1
#
_cell.length_a   1.000
_cell.length_b   1.000
_cell.length_c   1.000
_cell.angle_alpha   90.00
_cell.angle_beta   90.00
_cell.angle_gamma   90.00
#
_symmetry.space_group_name_H-M   'P 1'
#
loop_
_entity.id
_entity.type
_entity.pdbx_description
1 polymer ?
#
loop_
_entity_poly.entity_id
_entity_poly.type
_entity_poly.pdbx_seq_one_letter_code
_entity_poly.pdbx_strand_id
1 'polypeptide(L)'
;MTLLMTGSHSLAELRDAVCCVSDLQVCGEFSNTPDVAPEFISKDHYKSAFFFFEGVFYNDMRFPECQDISSTTIEWAKSHNFPSYSQAKMEDTLLEDLKVKVGFPYLYCHQGDCEHLVIITDVRLVLLIV
;
A
#
# COMPACT_ATOMS: atom_id res chain seq x y z
N MET A 1 0.62 -13.19 6.56
CA MET A 1 1.16 -12.45 7.72
C MET A 1 0.00 -11.88 8.51
N THR A 2 0.10 -11.78 9.83
CA THR A 2 -0.90 -11.16 10.70
C THR A 2 -0.22 -10.11 11.56
N LEU A 3 -0.80 -8.92 11.65
CA LEU A 3 -0.25 -7.78 12.38
C LEU A 3 -1.26 -7.31 13.42
N LEU A 4 -0.76 -6.83 14.56
CA LEU A 4 -1.55 -6.12 15.56
C LEU A 4 -1.08 -4.67 15.55
N MET A 5 -1.99 -3.74 15.27
CA MET A 5 -1.71 -2.30 15.20
C MET A 5 -2.78 -1.54 15.97
N THR A 6 -2.41 -0.43 16.58
CA THR A 6 -3.36 0.53 17.19
C THR A 6 -3.92 1.47 16.13
N GLY A 7 -5.09 2.06 16.39
CA GLY A 7 -5.71 3.05 15.52
C GLY A 7 -4.83 4.26 15.20
N SER A 8 -3.90 4.60 16.10
CA SER A 8 -2.95 5.72 15.97
C SER A 8 -1.79 5.47 15.00
N HIS A 9 -1.61 4.26 14.47
CA HIS A 9 -0.62 4.04 13.42
C HIS A 9 -1.15 4.57 12.09
N SER A 10 -0.27 5.14 11.29
CA SER A 10 -0.53 5.57 9.92
C SER A 10 -0.62 4.39 8.95
N LEU A 11 -1.20 4.63 7.78
CA LEU A 11 -1.15 3.66 6.67
C LEU A 11 0.28 3.48 6.14
N ALA A 12 1.13 4.49 6.27
CA ALA A 12 2.55 4.38 5.95
C ALA A 12 3.25 3.33 6.84
N GLU A 13 2.95 3.31 8.14
CA GLU A 13 3.47 2.27 9.05
C GLU A 13 2.91 0.88 8.73
N LEU A 14 1.63 0.79 8.33
CA LEU A 14 1.07 -0.47 7.83
C LEU A 14 1.81 -0.94 6.57
N ARG A 15 2.08 -0.04 5.61
CA ARG A 15 2.86 -0.34 4.40
C ARG A 15 4.24 -0.87 4.76
N ASP A 16 4.93 -0.22 5.69
CA ASP A 16 6.31 -0.59 6.05
C ASP A 16 6.38 -1.98 6.70
N ALA A 17 5.31 -2.40 7.37
CA ALA A 17 5.17 -3.75 7.92
C ALA A 17 4.85 -4.82 6.87
N VAL A 18 4.48 -4.45 5.63
CA VAL A 18 4.26 -5.42 4.54
C VAL A 18 5.61 -5.96 4.05
N CYS A 19 5.79 -7.27 4.14
CA CYS A 19 6.95 -7.97 3.59
C CYS A 19 6.54 -8.75 2.34
N CYS A 20 6.77 -8.18 1.16
CA CYS A 20 6.51 -8.83 -0.11
C CYS A 20 7.76 -9.51 -0.67
N VAL A 21 7.63 -10.67 -1.32
CA VAL A 21 8.76 -11.30 -2.03
C VAL A 21 9.24 -10.42 -3.20
N SER A 22 8.33 -9.71 -3.87
CA SER A 22 8.68 -8.78 -4.94
C SER A 22 9.56 -7.62 -4.47
N ASP A 23 9.53 -7.25 -3.19
CA ASP A 23 10.42 -6.23 -2.64
C ASP A 23 11.88 -6.67 -2.62
N LEU A 24 12.11 -7.98 -2.44
CA LEU A 24 13.43 -8.60 -2.33
C LEU A 24 14.02 -8.97 -3.69
N GLN A 25 13.25 -8.79 -4.76
CA GLN A 25 13.73 -9.08 -6.11
C GLN A 25 14.82 -8.09 -6.51
N VAL A 26 15.73 -8.60 -7.34
CA VAL A 26 16.78 -7.80 -7.96
C VAL A 26 16.23 -7.30 -9.27
N CYS A 27 16.04 -5.98 -9.40
CA CYS A 27 15.58 -5.37 -10.64
C CYS A 27 16.76 -4.91 -11.49
N GLY A 28 16.70 -5.14 -12.81
CA GLY A 28 17.72 -4.69 -13.75
C GLY A 28 18.23 -5.78 -14.69
N GLU A 29 19.22 -5.42 -15.49
CA GLU A 29 19.86 -6.29 -16.48
C GLU A 29 21.22 -6.74 -15.92
N PHE A 30 21.43 -8.05 -15.78
CA PHE A 30 22.65 -8.62 -15.20
C PHE A 30 23.23 -9.74 -16.08
N SER A 31 22.70 -9.98 -17.29
CA SER A 31 23.14 -11.08 -18.15
C SER A 31 24.62 -10.99 -18.51
N ASN A 32 25.17 -9.77 -18.60
CA ASN A 32 26.59 -9.54 -18.86
C ASN A 32 27.48 -9.65 -17.62
N THR A 33 26.89 -9.61 -16.41
CA THR A 33 27.62 -9.62 -15.14
C THR A 33 26.86 -10.42 -14.06
N PRO A 34 26.64 -11.73 -14.25
CA PRO A 34 25.76 -12.53 -13.40
C PRO A 34 26.31 -12.77 -11.98
N ASP A 35 27.62 -12.66 -11.78
CA ASP A 35 28.28 -12.91 -10.49
C ASP A 35 28.36 -11.64 -9.60
N VAL A 36 27.94 -10.48 -10.11
CA VAL A 36 28.00 -9.23 -9.37
C VAL A 36 26.84 -9.18 -8.39
N ALA A 37 27.16 -8.97 -7.11
CA ALA A 37 26.16 -8.74 -6.08
C ALA A 37 25.37 -7.45 -6.40
N PRO A 38 24.03 -7.51 -6.45
CA PRO A 38 23.22 -6.33 -6.71
C PRO A 38 23.35 -5.32 -5.58
N GLU A 39 23.47 -4.04 -5.93
CA GLU A 39 23.57 -2.95 -4.94
C GLU A 39 22.21 -2.57 -4.34
N PHE A 40 21.12 -2.91 -5.02
CA PHE A 40 19.76 -2.49 -4.67
C PHE A 40 18.76 -3.61 -4.94
N ILE A 41 17.65 -3.57 -4.20
CA ILE A 41 16.47 -4.42 -4.41
C ILE A 41 15.31 -3.59 -4.97
N SER A 42 14.29 -4.27 -5.50
CA SER A 42 13.12 -3.63 -6.10
C SER A 42 12.47 -2.57 -5.20
N LYS A 43 12.39 -2.81 -3.89
CA LYS A 43 11.81 -1.85 -2.93
C LYS A 43 12.56 -0.52 -2.85
N ASP A 44 13.86 -0.50 -3.18
CA ASP A 44 14.67 0.71 -3.18
C ASP A 44 14.30 1.64 -4.33
N HIS A 45 13.89 1.07 -5.48
CA HIS A 45 13.54 1.81 -6.69
C HIS A 45 12.04 2.03 -6.86
N TYR A 46 11.24 1.00 -6.65
CA TYR A 46 9.80 1.01 -6.92
C TYR A 46 9.02 1.35 -5.65
N LYS A 47 9.09 2.62 -5.25
CA LYS A 47 8.53 3.11 -3.98
C LYS A 47 7.03 3.39 -4.02
N SER A 48 6.41 3.49 -5.19
CA SER A 48 4.98 3.76 -5.33
C SER A 48 4.13 2.60 -4.81
N ALA A 49 3.12 2.94 -4.02
CA ALA A 49 2.11 2.00 -3.54
C ALA A 49 0.80 2.74 -3.23
N PHE A 50 -0.31 2.01 -3.22
CA PHE A 50 -1.57 2.46 -2.62
C PHE A 50 -2.26 1.36 -1.82
N PHE A 51 -3.07 1.77 -0.85
CA PHE A 51 -4.16 0.96 -0.33
C PHE A 51 -5.47 1.45 -0.92
N PHE A 52 -6.41 0.55 -1.17
CA PHE A 52 -7.76 0.89 -1.59
C PHE A 52 -8.77 0.39 -0.56
N PHE A 53 -9.36 1.33 0.17
CA PHE A 53 -10.42 1.08 1.16
C PHE A 53 -11.66 1.89 0.80
N GLU A 54 -12.81 1.23 0.71
CA GLU A 54 -14.15 1.86 0.57
C GLU A 54 -14.22 3.02 -0.46
N GLY A 55 -13.58 2.86 -1.62
CA GLY A 55 -13.63 3.86 -2.71
C GLY A 55 -12.56 4.95 -2.63
N VAL A 56 -11.61 4.85 -1.70
CA VAL A 56 -10.51 5.80 -1.52
C VAL A 56 -9.18 5.11 -1.80
N PHE A 57 -8.38 5.70 -2.68
CA PHE A 57 -6.98 5.32 -2.91
C PHE A 57 -6.08 6.12 -1.97
N TYR A 58 -5.43 5.42 -1.04
CA TYR A 58 -4.44 6.00 -0.13
C TYR A 58 -3.05 5.78 -0.72
N ASN A 59 -2.52 6.77 -1.42
CA ASN A 59 -1.23 6.69 -2.10
C ASN A 59 -0.09 7.00 -1.14
N ASP A 60 1.01 6.26 -1.23
CA ASP A 60 2.23 6.62 -0.53
C ASP A 60 2.98 7.72 -1.30
N MET A 61 3.03 8.91 -0.71
CA MET A 61 3.68 10.08 -1.32
C MET A 61 4.83 10.61 -0.46
N ARG A 62 5.41 9.76 0.41
CA ARG A 62 6.49 10.12 1.35
C ARG A 62 7.80 10.50 0.67
N PHE A 63 8.04 9.96 -0.52
CA PHE A 63 9.29 10.15 -1.26
C PHE A 63 9.03 10.91 -2.57
N PRO A 64 9.94 11.82 -2.99
CA PRO A 64 9.83 12.53 -4.27
C PRO A 64 9.70 11.61 -5.50
N GLU A 65 10.22 10.38 -5.41
CA GLU A 65 10.18 9.35 -6.45
C GLU A 65 8.83 8.63 -6.52
N CYS A 66 7.99 8.75 -5.50
CA CYS A 66 6.66 8.16 -5.51
C CYS A 66 5.78 8.83 -6.58
N GLN A 67 5.31 8.03 -7.50
CA GLN A 67 4.28 8.37 -8.47
C GLN A 67 2.91 7.89 -7.98
N ASP A 68 1.88 8.65 -8.32
CA ASP A 68 0.49 8.26 -8.13
C ASP A 68 0.06 7.23 -9.18
N ILE A 69 0.27 5.95 -8.85
CA ILE A 69 -0.10 4.82 -9.69
C ILE A 69 -1.62 4.53 -9.67
N SER A 70 -2.38 5.15 -8.75
CA SER A 70 -3.84 5.00 -8.71
C SER A 70 -4.56 5.81 -9.80
N SER A 71 -3.91 6.89 -10.29
CA SER A 71 -4.45 7.80 -11.31
C SER A 71 -5.01 7.07 -12.54
N THR A 72 -4.26 6.10 -13.10
CA THR A 72 -4.67 5.34 -14.28
C THR A 72 -5.97 4.56 -14.04
N THR A 73 -6.12 3.96 -12.85
CA THR A 73 -7.33 3.21 -12.49
C THR A 73 -8.53 4.16 -12.32
N ILE A 74 -8.31 5.32 -11.71
CA ILE A 74 -9.36 6.33 -11.50
C ILE A 74 -9.85 6.89 -12.84
N GLU A 75 -8.94 7.21 -13.76
CA GLU A 75 -9.28 7.71 -15.10
C GLU A 75 -10.02 6.65 -15.93
N TRP A 76 -9.54 5.41 -15.88
CA TRP A 76 -10.22 4.29 -16.53
C TRP A 76 -11.65 4.12 -15.98
N ALA A 77 -11.81 4.10 -14.66
CA ALA A 77 -13.12 3.97 -14.01
C ALA A 77 -14.09 5.08 -14.42
N LYS A 78 -13.59 6.33 -14.46
CA LYS A 78 -14.36 7.51 -14.88
C LYS A 78 -14.85 7.39 -16.33
N SER A 79 -14.02 6.87 -17.24
CA SER A 79 -14.43 6.69 -18.65
C SER A 79 -15.41 5.54 -18.88
N HIS A 80 -15.61 4.66 -17.89
CA HIS A 80 -16.47 3.48 -17.98
C HIS A 80 -17.71 3.56 -17.06
N ASN A 81 -18.10 4.75 -16.61
CA ASN A 81 -19.25 4.99 -15.73
C ASN A 81 -19.24 4.20 -14.42
N PHE A 82 -18.05 3.93 -13.87
CA PHE A 82 -17.92 3.44 -12.50
C PHE A 82 -18.11 4.59 -11.49
N PRO A 83 -18.35 4.28 -10.20
CA PRO A 83 -18.39 5.29 -9.14
C PRO A 83 -17.12 6.14 -9.12
N SER A 84 -17.26 7.40 -8.73
CA SER A 84 -16.11 8.27 -8.48
C SER A 84 -15.30 7.76 -7.30
N TYR A 85 -14.00 7.65 -7.50
CA TYR A 85 -13.04 7.34 -6.46
C TYR A 85 -12.29 8.61 -6.03
N SER A 86 -11.88 8.65 -4.77
CA SER A 86 -11.07 9.74 -4.22
C SER A 86 -9.67 9.27 -3.85
N GLN A 87 -8.81 10.23 -3.52
CA GLN A 87 -7.41 9.99 -3.18
C GLN A 87 -7.05 10.68 -1.87
N ALA A 88 -6.18 10.05 -1.09
CA ALA A 88 -5.57 10.57 0.12
C ALA A 88 -4.12 10.08 0.23
N LYS A 89 -3.35 10.65 1.15
CA LYS A 89 -1.97 10.24 1.41
C LYS A 89 -1.88 9.25 2.56
N MET A 90 -1.07 8.21 2.42
CA MET A 90 -0.88 7.22 3.50
C MET A 90 -0.24 7.82 4.75
N GLU A 91 0.71 8.73 4.57
CA GLU A 91 1.45 9.37 5.65
C GLU A 91 0.61 10.34 6.49
N ASP A 92 -0.51 10.81 5.94
CA ASP A 92 -1.45 11.72 6.59
C ASP A 92 -2.73 11.02 7.09
N THR A 93 -2.83 9.69 6.93
CA THR A 93 -4.03 8.90 7.28
C THR A 93 -3.72 7.88 8.36
N LEU A 94 -4.48 7.90 9.45
CA LEU A 94 -4.38 6.91 10.53
C LEU A 94 -5.33 5.72 10.28
N LEU A 95 -5.04 4.58 10.90
CA LEU A 95 -5.92 3.42 10.85
C LEU A 95 -7.30 3.71 11.45
N GLU A 96 -7.38 4.57 12.47
CA GLU A 96 -8.66 4.98 13.07
C GLU A 96 -9.51 5.89 12.17
N ASP A 97 -8.91 6.53 11.16
CA ASP A 97 -9.64 7.36 10.19
C ASP A 97 -10.37 6.50 9.14
N LEU A 98 -10.01 5.21 9.03
CA LEU A 98 -10.55 4.33 8.01
C LEU A 98 -11.99 3.90 8.30
N LYS A 99 -12.79 3.85 7.24
CA LYS A 99 -14.04 3.10 7.22
C LYS A 99 -13.73 1.69 6.73
N VAL A 100 -13.95 0.68 7.57
CA VAL A 100 -13.65 -0.71 7.24
C VAL A 100 -14.79 -1.64 7.61
N LYS A 101 -14.86 -2.75 6.87
CA LYS A 101 -15.71 -3.91 7.14
C LYS A 101 -14.80 -5.03 7.61
N VAL A 102 -15.04 -5.52 8.83
CA VAL A 102 -14.28 -6.64 9.38
C VAL A 102 -14.51 -7.89 8.53
N GLY A 103 -13.43 -8.58 8.16
CA GLY A 103 -13.44 -9.76 7.30
C GLY A 103 -13.56 -9.46 5.79
N PHE A 104 -13.67 -8.20 5.38
CA PHE A 104 -13.73 -7.83 3.97
C PHE A 104 -12.31 -7.72 3.36
N PRO A 105 -12.09 -8.23 2.12
CA PRO A 105 -10.80 -8.10 1.44
C PRO A 105 -10.63 -6.71 0.81
N TYR A 106 -9.64 -5.97 1.29
CA TYR A 106 -9.17 -4.71 0.71
C TYR A 106 -7.91 -4.94 -0.12
N LEU A 107 -7.58 -3.98 -0.99
CA LEU A 107 -6.44 -4.08 -1.89
C LEU A 107 -5.27 -3.25 -1.38
N TYR A 108 -4.09 -3.84 -1.38
CA TYR A 108 -2.80 -3.15 -1.36
C TYR A 108 -2.10 -3.42 -2.68
N CYS A 109 -1.68 -2.38 -3.40
CA CYS A 109 -0.89 -2.52 -4.62
C CYS A 109 0.42 -1.76 -4.47
N HIS A 110 1.52 -2.37 -4.87
CA HIS A 110 2.84 -1.74 -4.87
C HIS A 110 3.64 -2.16 -6.11
N GLN A 111 4.69 -1.40 -6.43
CA GLN A 111 5.52 -1.59 -7.63
C GLN A 111 4.74 -1.49 -8.98
N GLY A 112 3.49 -1.05 -8.95
CA GLY A 112 2.63 -0.84 -10.13
C GLY A 112 1.64 -1.97 -10.39
N ASP A 113 2.00 -3.22 -10.11
CA ASP A 113 1.19 -4.41 -10.45
C ASP A 113 1.20 -5.50 -9.37
N CYS A 114 1.95 -5.34 -8.28
CA CYS A 114 2.01 -6.33 -7.23
C CYS A 114 0.85 -6.13 -6.23
N GLU A 115 -0.21 -6.92 -6.40
CA GLU A 115 -1.44 -6.82 -5.62
C GLU A 115 -1.49 -7.81 -4.44
N HIS A 116 -1.96 -7.33 -3.28
CA HIS A 116 -2.14 -8.10 -2.06
C HIS A 116 -3.49 -7.81 -1.43
N LEU A 117 -4.07 -8.84 -0.79
CA LEU A 117 -5.25 -8.67 0.03
C LEU A 117 -4.89 -8.24 1.45
N VAL A 118 -5.56 -7.20 1.92
CA VAL A 118 -5.51 -6.73 3.31
C VAL A 118 -6.86 -6.98 3.94
N ILE A 119 -6.90 -7.75 5.03
CA ILE A 119 -8.14 -8.09 5.72
C ILE A 119 -8.02 -7.62 7.16
N ILE A 120 -8.90 -6.70 7.56
CA ILE A 120 -9.07 -6.37 8.98
C ILE A 120 -9.86 -7.50 9.62
N THR A 121 -9.19 -8.32 10.41
CA THR A 121 -9.77 -9.55 10.99
C THR A 121 -10.47 -9.33 12.32
N ASP A 122 -10.06 -8.31 13.07
CA ASP A 122 -10.56 -7.99 14.40
C ASP A 122 -10.33 -6.51 14.73
N VAL A 123 -11.23 -5.90 15.50
CA VAL A 123 -11.11 -4.50 15.98
C VAL A 123 -11.50 -4.47 17.45
N ARG A 124 -10.61 -3.98 18.31
CA ARG A 124 -10.82 -3.91 19.75
C ARG A 124 -10.75 -2.47 20.23
N LEU A 125 -11.75 -2.06 21.00
CA LEU A 125 -11.69 -0.83 21.76
C LEU A 125 -10.90 -1.08 23.04
N VAL A 126 -9.78 -0.38 23.21
CA VAL A 126 -9.02 -0.39 24.46
C VAL A 126 -9.48 0.78 25.30
N LEU A 127 -10.33 0.52 26.30
CA LEU A 127 -10.71 1.53 27.28
C LEU A 127 -9.59 1.66 28.32
N LEU A 128 -8.88 2.80 28.31
CA LEU A 128 -8.08 3.23 29.46
C LEU A 128 -9.03 3.73 30.54
N ILE A 129 -9.34 2.85 31.49
CA ILE A 129 -9.99 3.27 32.74
C ILE A 129 -8.88 3.91 33.60
N VAL A 130 -8.84 5.24 33.62
CA VAL A 130 -8.04 6.04 34.55
C VAL A 130 -8.73 6.17 35.89
#